data_AF-A0A1C6G826-F1
#
_entry.id   AF-A0A1C6G826-F1
#
_cell.length_a   1.000
_cell.length_b   1.000
_cell.length_c   1.000
_cell.angle_alpha   90.00
_cell.angle_beta   90.00
_cell.angle_gamma   90.00
#
_symmetry.space_group_name_H-M   'P 1'
#
loop_
_entity.id
_entity.type
_entity.pdbx_description
1 polymer ?
#
loop_
_entity_poly.entity_id
_entity_poly.type
_entity_poly.pdbx_seq_one_letter_code
_entity_poly.pdbx_strand_id
1 'polypeptide(L)'
;MAETKKIHDAIIFAAKAHEGQRRKGTDIPYITHPFEVAQILMEAGCDETLIIAGLLHDTLEDTEVTAAEIEEQFGPEVLALVDSDSEDKSLSWEDRKKPQIASASWTPAR
;
A
#
# COMPACT_ATOMS: atom_id res chain seq x y z
N MET A 1 14.95 10.20 -14.62
CA MET A 1 13.53 9.81 -14.57
C MET A 1 12.80 11.00 -14.02
N ALA A 2 11.85 11.56 -14.77
CA ALA A 2 11.11 12.74 -14.29
C ALA A 2 10.07 12.24 -13.29
N GLU A 3 10.16 12.68 -12.04
CA GLU A 3 9.08 12.55 -11.07
C GLU A 3 7.82 13.16 -11.70
N THR A 4 6.80 12.35 -11.89
CA THR A 4 5.54 12.79 -12.47
C THR A 4 4.68 13.46 -11.41
N LYS A 5 3.83 14.41 -11.81
CA LYS A 5 2.95 15.14 -10.90
C LYS A 5 2.11 14.20 -10.01
N LYS A 6 1.70 13.05 -10.55
CA LYS A 6 0.89 12.06 -9.82
C LYS A 6 1.64 11.37 -8.68
N ILE A 7 2.90 11.01 -8.87
CA ILE A 7 3.74 10.41 -7.81
C ILE A 7 3.92 11.41 -6.67
N HIS A 8 4.22 12.66 -7.01
CA HIS A 8 4.34 13.73 -6.01
C HIS A 8 3.04 13.95 -5.23
N ASP A 9 1.90 13.98 -5.92
CA ASP A 9 0.58 14.11 -5.28
C ASP A 9 0.29 12.90 -4.36
N ALA A 10 0.67 11.68 -4.77
CA ALA A 10 0.54 10.47 -3.95
C ALA A 10 1.42 10.50 -2.69
N ILE A 11 2.66 10.99 -2.79
CA ILE A 11 3.55 11.18 -1.62
C ILE A 11 2.91 12.12 -0.61
N ILE A 12 2.38 13.27 -1.06
CA ILE A 12 1.71 14.24 -0.19
C ILE A 12 0.46 13.63 0.44
N PHE A 13 -0.31 12.89 -0.35
CA PHE A 13 -1.54 12.25 0.10
C PHE A 13 -1.24 11.22 1.20
N ALA A 14 -0.31 10.29 0.96
CA ALA A 14 0.11 9.31 1.96
C ALA A 14 0.71 9.95 3.21
N ALA A 15 1.52 11.00 3.05
CA ALA A 15 2.12 11.70 4.19
C ALA A 15 1.07 12.35 5.11
N LYS A 16 0.00 12.90 4.52
CA LYS A 16 -1.14 13.46 5.26
C LYS A 16 -1.98 12.36 5.91
N ALA A 17 -2.28 11.30 5.18
CA ALA A 17 -3.09 10.18 5.68
C ALA A 17 -2.44 9.51 6.90
N HIS A 18 -1.13 9.33 6.88
CA HIS A 18 -0.35 8.77 7.99
C HIS A 18 0.22 9.83 8.95
N GLU A 19 -0.30 11.06 8.93
CA GLU A 19 0.16 12.10 9.86
C GLU A 19 -0.01 11.64 11.32
N GLY A 20 1.04 11.83 12.13
CA GLY A 20 1.03 11.39 13.53
C GLY A 20 1.30 9.89 13.74
N GLN A 21 1.22 9.04 12.71
CA GLN A 21 1.53 7.62 12.82
C GLN A 21 3.03 7.37 12.93
N ARG A 22 3.40 6.26 13.60
CA ARG A 22 4.79 5.84 13.83
C ARG A 22 4.95 4.36 13.54
N ARG A 23 6.12 3.97 13.03
CA ARG A 23 6.45 2.55 12.86
C ARG A 23 6.51 1.87 14.22
N LYS A 24 5.95 0.67 14.31
CA LYS A 24 5.79 -0.10 15.55
C LYS A 24 7.10 -0.23 16.32
N GLY A 25 7.12 0.26 17.56
CA GLY A 25 8.27 0.17 18.45
C GLY A 25 9.40 1.17 18.14
N THR A 26 9.14 2.21 17.34
CA THR A 26 10.12 3.25 16.99
C THR A 26 9.48 4.65 16.98
N ASP A 27 10.31 5.70 16.97
CA ASP A 27 9.87 7.09 16.78
C ASP A 27 9.85 7.53 15.30
N ILE A 28 10.06 6.59 14.38
CA ILE A 28 10.15 6.87 12.94
C ILE A 28 8.74 7.10 12.37
N PRO A 29 8.50 8.21 11.64
CA PRO A 29 7.22 8.45 10.96
C PRO A 29 6.83 7.31 10.02
N TYR A 30 5.56 6.90 10.05
CA TYR A 30 5.10 5.75 9.26
C TYR A 30 5.30 5.94 7.76
N ILE A 31 5.18 7.17 7.25
CA ILE A 31 5.38 7.53 5.84
C ILE A 31 6.72 7.05 5.24
N THR A 32 7.73 6.79 6.08
CA THR A 32 8.98 6.18 5.63
C THR A 32 8.78 4.81 5.01
N HIS A 33 7.84 4.00 5.51
CA HIS A 33 7.55 2.66 4.98
C HIS A 33 6.93 2.70 3.57
N PRO A 34 5.81 3.42 3.30
CA PRO A 34 5.29 3.54 1.94
C PRO A 34 6.31 4.15 0.96
N PHE A 35 7.17 5.07 1.44
CA PHE A 35 8.22 5.66 0.61
C PHE A 35 9.32 4.64 0.25
N GLU A 36 9.79 3.83 1.20
CA GLU A 36 10.73 2.74 0.96
C GLU A 36 10.18 1.74 -0.08
N VAL A 37 8.89 1.38 0.02
CA VAL A 37 8.22 0.50 -0.96
C VAL A 37 8.22 1.13 -2.35
N ALA A 38 7.85 2.41 -2.47
CA ALA A 38 7.83 3.13 -3.73
C ALA A 38 9.21 3.21 -4.39
N GLN A 39 10.27 3.40 -3.59
CA GLN A 39 11.65 3.39 -4.09
C GLN A 39 12.03 2.04 -4.69
N ILE A 40 11.67 0.93 -4.03
CA ILE A 40 11.93 -0.42 -4.55
C ILE A 40 11.22 -0.64 -5.90
N LEU A 41 9.96 -0.20 -6.01
CA LEU A 41 9.19 -0.32 -7.26
C LEU A 41 9.79 0.54 -8.40
N MET A 42 10.24 1.75 -8.07
CA MET A 42 10.94 2.62 -9.03
C MET A 42 12.26 1.99 -9.51
N GLU A 43 13.05 1.42 -8.59
CA GLU A 43 14.31 0.74 -8.92
C GLU A 43 14.08 -0.53 -9.74
N ALA A 44 12.97 -1.23 -9.52
CA ALA A 44 12.55 -2.38 -10.32
C ALA A 44 12.03 -2.00 -11.73
N GLY A 45 11.88 -0.70 -12.02
CA GLY A 45 11.37 -0.22 -13.31
C GLY A 45 9.87 -0.47 -13.51
N CYS A 46 9.12 -0.56 -12.40
CA CYS A 46 7.66 -0.66 -12.44
C CYS A 46 7.02 0.60 -13.04
N ASP A 47 5.80 0.44 -13.54
CA ASP A 47 5.04 1.57 -14.07
C ASP A 47 4.53 2.50 -12.95
N GLU A 48 4.13 3.70 -13.36
CA GLU A 48 3.64 4.75 -12.47
C GLU A 48 2.46 4.31 -11.60
N THR A 49 1.52 3.55 -12.17
CA THR A 49 0.31 3.11 -11.47
C THR A 49 0.68 2.19 -10.30
N LEU A 50 1.62 1.26 -10.52
CA LEU A 50 2.10 0.37 -9.46
C LEU A 50 2.90 1.13 -8.37
N ILE A 51 3.72 2.11 -8.76
CA ILE A 51 4.46 2.95 -7.81
C ILE A 51 3.51 3.74 -6.92
N ILE A 52 2.46 4.34 -7.51
CA ILE A 52 1.43 5.07 -6.75
C ILE A 52 0.67 4.10 -5.83
N ALA A 53 0.30 2.92 -6.31
CA ALA A 53 -0.35 1.92 -5.46
C ALA A 53 0.54 1.53 -4.25
N GLY A 54 1.85 1.36 -4.46
CA GLY A 54 2.80 1.11 -3.38
C GLY A 54 2.89 2.24 -2.34
N LEU A 55 2.76 3.50 -2.77
CA LEU A 55 2.69 4.66 -1.86
C LEU A 55 1.40 4.66 -1.03
N LEU A 56 0.32 4.10 -1.56
CA LEU A 56 -1.02 4.16 -0.97
C LEU A 56 -1.47 2.86 -0.31
N HIS A 57 -0.70 1.76 -0.39
CA HIS A 57 -1.16 0.42 -0.03
C HIS A 57 -1.76 0.31 1.38
N ASP A 58 -1.15 0.96 2.38
CA ASP A 58 -1.65 0.95 3.76
C ASP A 58 -2.73 2.01 4.05
N THR A 59 -3.05 2.90 3.11
CA THR A 59 -3.94 4.04 3.40
C THR A 59 -5.38 3.59 3.66
N LEU A 60 -5.91 2.61 2.93
CA LEU A 60 -7.25 2.07 3.19
C LEU A 60 -7.31 1.25 4.49
N GLU A 61 -6.20 0.60 4.86
CA GLU A 61 -6.15 -0.30 6.01
C GLU A 61 -5.88 0.45 7.33
N ASP A 62 -5.02 1.48 7.32
CA ASP A 62 -4.47 2.11 8.53
C ASP A 62 -4.88 3.58 8.72
N THR A 63 -5.67 4.15 7.81
CA THR A 63 -6.08 5.57 7.89
C THR A 63 -7.58 5.75 7.67
N GLU A 64 -8.07 7.00 7.68
CA GLU A 64 -9.47 7.32 7.38
C GLU A 64 -9.76 7.50 5.87
N VAL A 65 -8.73 7.30 5.02
CA VAL A 65 -8.86 7.39 3.56
C VAL A 65 -9.88 6.37 3.05
N THR A 66 -10.73 6.82 2.14
CA THR A 66 -11.75 6.00 1.49
C THR A 66 -11.34 5.60 0.07
N ALA A 67 -11.87 4.47 -0.40
CA ALA A 67 -11.71 4.02 -1.78
C ALA A 67 -12.11 5.09 -2.82
N ALA A 68 -13.18 5.85 -2.52
CA ALA A 68 -13.66 6.93 -3.39
C ALA A 68 -12.64 8.07 -3.53
N GLU A 69 -11.94 8.43 -2.45
CA GLU A 69 -10.89 9.46 -2.50
C GLU A 69 -9.69 9.02 -3.35
N ILE A 70 -9.32 7.74 -3.28
CA ILE A 70 -8.25 7.17 -4.10
C ILE A 70 -8.67 7.12 -5.57
N GLU A 71 -9.88 6.66 -5.87
CA GLU A 71 -10.40 6.59 -7.23
C GLU A 71 -10.50 7.99 -7.87
N GLU A 72 -10.99 8.98 -7.14
CA GLU A 72 -11.14 10.36 -7.64
C GLU A 72 -9.78 11.00 -7.95
N GLN A 73 -8.77 10.79 -7.09
CA GLN A 73 -7.47 11.45 -7.23
C GLN A 73 -6.49 10.71 -8.15
N PHE A 74 -6.49 9.37 -8.13
CA PHE A 74 -5.46 8.56 -8.78
C PHE A 74 -6.02 7.62 -9.86
N GLY A 75 -7.33 7.43 -9.88
CA GLY A 75 -8.05 6.63 -10.88
C GLY A 75 -8.34 5.19 -10.44
N PRO A 76 -9.19 4.49 -11.19
CA PRO A 76 -9.70 3.17 -10.82
C PRO A 76 -8.63 2.08 -10.86
N GLU A 77 -7.58 2.21 -11.68
CA GLU A 77 -6.49 1.23 -11.75
C GLU A 77 -5.64 1.22 -10.47
N VAL A 78 -5.36 2.41 -9.92
CA VAL A 78 -4.66 2.53 -8.63
C VAL A 78 -5.52 1.99 -7.50
N LEU A 79 -6.81 2.37 -7.46
CA LEU A 79 -7.74 1.84 -6.47
C LEU A 79 -7.77 0.31 -6.50
N ALA A 80 -7.89 -0.30 -7.69
CA ALA A 80 -7.96 -1.75 -7.81
C ALA A 80 -6.71 -2.46 -7.22
N LEU A 81 -5.52 -1.88 -7.38
CA LEU A 81 -4.30 -2.41 -6.79
C LEU A 81 -4.28 -2.27 -5.26
N VAL A 82 -4.62 -1.08 -4.75
CA VAL A 82 -4.63 -0.80 -3.30
C VAL A 82 -5.68 -1.66 -2.59
N ASP A 83 -6.88 -1.79 -3.16
CA ASP A 83 -7.97 -2.61 -2.64
C ASP A 83 -7.58 -4.10 -2.63
N SER A 84 -6.86 -4.58 -3.65
CA SER A 84 -6.42 -5.97 -3.72
C SER A 84 -5.36 -6.35 -2.67
N ASP A 85 -4.62 -5.37 -2.15
CA ASP A 85 -3.56 -5.55 -1.15
C ASP A 85 -4.02 -5.20 0.27
N SER A 86 -5.21 -4.61 0.43
CA SER A 86 -5.79 -4.24 1.72
C SER A 86 -6.51 -5.43 2.36
N GLU A 87 -6.26 -5.71 3.65
CA GLU A 87 -7.00 -6.75 4.37
C GLU A 87 -8.24 -6.18 5.09
N ASP A 88 -9.39 -6.84 4.93
CA ASP A 88 -10.60 -6.48 5.68
C ASP A 88 -10.41 -6.80 7.18
N LYS A 89 -10.15 -5.75 7.98
CA LYS A 89 -9.96 -5.84 9.45
C LYS A 89 -11.24 -6.15 10.23
N SER A 90 -12.42 -6.22 9.60
CA SER A 90 -13.66 -6.68 10.26
C SER A 90 -13.67 -8.19 10.53
N LEU A 91 -12.77 -8.92 9.88
CA LEU A 91 -12.58 -10.36 10.06
C LEU A 91 -11.55 -10.66 11.14
N SER A 92 -11.75 -11.74 11.89
CA SER A 92 -10.83 -12.19 12.93
C SER A 92 -9.44 -12.52 12.35
N TRP A 93 -8.38 -12.38 13.14
CA TRP A 93 -7.01 -12.76 12.75
C TRP A 93 -6.92 -14.20 12.20
N GLU A 94 -7.74 -15.11 12.74
CA GLU A 94 -7.79 -16.52 12.32
C GLU A 94 -8.42 -16.70 10.93
N ASP A 95 -9.33 -15.80 10.55
CA ASP A 95 -9.98 -15.81 9.23
C ASP A 95 -9.16 -15.07 8.17
N ARG A 96 -8.38 -14.05 8.56
CA ARG A 96 -7.42 -13.33 7.70
C ARG A 96 -6.30 -14.23 7.15
N LYS A 97 -5.79 -15.20 7.92
CA LYS A 97 -4.67 -16.06 7.50
C LYS A 97 -5.02 -17.32 6.70
N LYS A 98 -6.31 -17.70 6.59
CA LYS A 98 -6.70 -18.92 5.85
C LYS A 98 -6.45 -18.85 4.33
N PRO A 99 -6.65 -17.73 3.61
CA PRO A 99 -6.46 -17.68 2.17
C PRO A 99 -4.99 -17.75 1.72
N GLN A 100 -4.07 -17.11 2.46
CA GLN A 100 -2.64 -17.05 2.12
C GLN A 100 -1.91 -18.39 2.29
N ILE A 101 -2.37 -19.25 3.21
CA ILE A 101 -1.77 -20.57 3.43
C ILE A 101 -2.22 -21.57 2.35
N ALA A 102 -3.41 -21.38 1.77
CA ALA A 102 -3.96 -22.27 0.76
C ALA A 102 -3.30 -22.13 -0.63
N SER A 103 -2.75 -20.97 -0.96
CA SER A 103 -2.04 -20.73 -2.23
C SER A 103 -0.58 -21.19 -2.20
N ALA A 104 0.00 -21.34 -1.01
CA ALA A 104 1.35 -21.87 -0.83
C ALA A 104 1.35 -23.40 -0.78
N SER A 105 1.07 -24.06 -1.90
CA SER A 105 1.28 -25.51 -2.06
C SER A 105 2.77 -25.87 -2.15
N TRP A 106 3.53 -25.49 -1.13
CA TRP A 106 4.91 -25.91 -1.00
C TRP A 106 4.96 -27.38 -0.57
N THR A 107 5.34 -28.25 -1.50
CA THR A 107 5.61 -29.66 -1.23
C THR A 107 7.12 -29.84 -1.08
N PRO A 108 7.67 -30.15 0.11
CA PRO A 108 9.08 -30.46 0.22
C PRO A 108 9.38 -31.76 -0.53
N ALA A 109 10.31 -31.70 -1.48
CA ALA A 109 10.86 -32.89 -2.12
C ALA A 109 11.60 -33.75 -1.09
N ARG A 110 11.40 -35.06 -1.21
CA ARG A 110 11.89 -36.10 -0.29
C ARG A 110 13.37 -36.40 -0.47
#